data_AF-A0A661ZVP3-F1
#
_entry.id   AF-A0A661ZVP3-F1
#
_cell.length_a   1.000
_cell.length_b   1.000
_cell.length_c   1.000
_cell.angle_alpha   90.00
_cell.angle_beta   90.00
_cell.angle_gamma   90.00
#
_symmetry.space_group_name_H-M   'P 1'
#
loop_
_entity.id
_entity.type
_entity.pdbx_description
1 polymer ?
#
loop_
_entity_poly.entity_id
_entity_poly.type
_entity_poly.pdbx_seq_one_letter_code
_entity_poly.pdbx_strand_id
1 'polypeptide(L)'
;MTTNTQTPYADLEANGTQTDFPFTFSIVENIDLLVLVDGVLMIEYSSYTISGLTDEGGVIAFVEPPPAGVRVLILRRTTISQNVDYELYDGFPAETHEWNLDKITFILQELLSGAFGGVDED
;
A
#
# COMPACT_ATOMS: atom_id res chain seq x y z
N MET A 1 12.12 4.67 11.19
CA MET A 1 11.64 3.51 10.40
C MET A 1 12.79 3.12 9.48
N THR A 2 12.92 1.84 9.11
CA THR A 2 13.90 1.39 8.11
C THR A 2 13.28 0.24 7.34
N THR A 3 13.27 0.31 6.01
CA THR A 3 12.61 -0.70 5.19
C THR A 3 13.55 -1.80 4.66
N ASN A 4 13.06 -3.04 4.62
CA ASN A 4 13.69 -4.17 3.95
C ASN A 4 13.04 -4.42 2.59
N THR A 5 13.56 -5.37 1.81
CA THR A 5 12.89 -5.82 0.57
C THR A 5 11.52 -6.40 0.90
N GLN A 6 10.47 -5.86 0.27
CA GLN A 6 9.08 -6.29 0.41
C GLN A 6 8.47 -6.57 -0.96
N THR A 7 7.49 -7.45 -1.00
CA THR A 7 6.57 -7.59 -2.14
C THR A 7 5.41 -6.62 -1.91
N PRO A 8 5.28 -5.53 -2.71
CA PRO A 8 4.36 -4.43 -2.44
C PRO A 8 2.91 -4.74 -2.90
N TYR A 9 2.52 -6.01 -2.89
CA TYR A 9 1.17 -6.44 -3.21
C TYR A 9 0.83 -7.78 -2.55
N ALA A 10 -0.46 -8.01 -2.35
CA ALA A 10 -1.07 -9.27 -1.96
C ALA A 10 -2.19 -9.59 -2.94
N ASP A 11 -2.16 -10.79 -3.48
CA ASP A 11 -3.13 -11.30 -4.45
C ASP A 11 -3.83 -12.52 -3.84
N LEU A 12 -5.12 -12.35 -3.54
CA LEU A 12 -5.90 -13.25 -2.68
C LEU A 12 -7.19 -13.64 -3.39
N GLU A 13 -7.65 -14.88 -3.22
CA GLU A 13 -8.96 -15.32 -3.70
C GLU A 13 -9.98 -15.25 -2.56
N ALA A 14 -11.15 -14.66 -2.82
CA ALA A 14 -12.21 -14.56 -1.84
C ALA A 14 -13.05 -15.86 -1.79
N ASN A 15 -13.46 -16.25 -0.58
CA ASN A 15 -14.31 -17.43 -0.37
C ASN A 15 -15.82 -17.14 -0.30
N GLY A 16 -16.25 -15.88 -0.50
CA GLY A 16 -17.65 -15.46 -0.42
C GLY A 16 -18.18 -15.14 0.98
N THR A 17 -17.38 -15.32 2.03
CA THR A 17 -17.78 -15.09 3.44
C THR A 17 -16.74 -14.37 4.28
N GLN A 18 -15.47 -14.43 3.91
CA GLN A 18 -14.40 -13.72 4.58
C GLN A 18 -14.47 -12.22 4.27
N THR A 19 -14.28 -11.40 5.29
CA THR A 19 -14.19 -9.93 5.18
C THR A 19 -12.76 -9.43 5.34
N ASP A 20 -11.89 -10.23 5.95
CA ASP A 20 -10.58 -9.80 6.40
C ASP A 20 -9.50 -10.38 5.47
N PHE A 21 -8.72 -9.48 4.87
CA PHE A 21 -7.66 -9.81 3.91
C PHE A 21 -6.34 -9.17 4.37
N PRO A 22 -5.41 -9.95 4.93
CA PRO A 22 -4.13 -9.44 5.41
C PRO A 22 -3.17 -9.10 4.26
N PHE A 23 -2.33 -8.10 4.46
CA PHE A 23 -1.19 -7.75 3.61
C PHE A 23 0.05 -7.51 4.49
N THR A 24 1.24 -7.78 3.94
CA THR A 24 2.50 -7.86 4.71
C THR A 24 3.58 -6.91 4.19
N PHE A 25 3.19 -5.69 3.81
CA PHE A 25 4.10 -4.64 3.35
C PHE A 25 3.71 -3.30 3.98
N SER A 26 4.69 -2.44 4.22
CA SER A 26 4.48 -1.12 4.82
C SER A 26 3.90 -0.14 3.80
N ILE A 27 3.18 0.88 4.25
CA ILE A 27 2.73 2.01 3.43
C ILE A 27 3.16 3.33 4.08
N VAL A 28 3.29 4.39 3.30
CA VAL A 28 3.65 5.71 3.84
C VAL A 28 2.42 6.42 4.38
N GLU A 29 1.35 6.45 3.58
CA GLU A 29 0.04 6.95 3.96
C GLU A 29 -1.06 5.97 3.50
N ASN A 30 -2.24 6.02 4.11
CA ASN A 30 -3.37 5.15 3.72
C ASN A 30 -3.72 5.29 2.23
N ILE A 31 -3.55 6.50 1.66
CA ILE A 31 -3.82 6.78 0.25
C ILE A 31 -2.87 6.05 -0.71
N ASP A 32 -1.73 5.58 -0.22
CA ASP A 32 -0.79 4.79 -1.02
C ASP A 32 -1.21 3.31 -1.10
N LEU A 33 -2.34 2.92 -0.52
CA LEU A 33 -2.89 1.57 -0.60
C LEU A 33 -4.06 1.53 -1.58
N LEU A 34 -3.94 0.73 -2.63
CA LEU A 34 -5.03 0.43 -3.56
C LEU A 34 -5.59 -0.96 -3.30
N VAL A 35 -6.92 -1.07 -3.30
CA VAL A 35 -7.64 -2.33 -3.18
C VAL A 35 -8.52 -2.50 -4.41
N LEU A 36 -8.33 -3.59 -5.15
CA LEU A 36 -9.14 -3.95 -6.30
C LEU A 36 -9.83 -5.29 -6.05
N VAL A 37 -11.10 -5.39 -6.44
CA VAL A 37 -11.82 -6.66 -6.49
C VAL A 37 -12.20 -6.92 -7.93
N ASP A 38 -11.66 -7.99 -8.52
CA ASP A 38 -11.80 -8.34 -9.94
C ASP A 38 -11.48 -7.16 -10.88
N GLY A 39 -10.44 -6.39 -10.53
CA GLY A 39 -10.01 -5.20 -11.29
C GLY A 39 -10.80 -3.93 -10.99
N VAL A 40 -11.87 -3.98 -10.19
CA VAL A 40 -12.63 -2.80 -9.79
C VAL A 40 -12.03 -2.17 -8.54
N LEU A 41 -11.64 -0.88 -8.65
CA LEU A 41 -11.11 -0.11 -7.53
C LEU A 41 -12.17 0.08 -6.44
N MET A 42 -11.80 -0.25 -5.21
CA MET A 42 -12.62 -0.10 -4.02
C MET A 42 -12.29 1.19 -3.28
N ILE A 43 -13.27 1.72 -2.53
CA ILE A 43 -13.14 3.01 -1.83
C ILE A 43 -13.06 2.76 -0.32
N GLU A 44 -12.00 3.24 0.33
CA GLU A 44 -11.87 3.19 1.79
C GLU A 44 -13.05 3.92 2.48
N TYR A 45 -13.50 3.39 3.61
CA TYR A 45 -14.69 3.79 4.38
C TYR A 45 -16.06 3.57 3.72
N SER A 46 -16.11 3.23 2.43
CA SER A 46 -17.34 2.82 1.76
C SER A 46 -17.39 1.31 1.52
N SER A 47 -16.30 0.75 0.99
CA SER A 47 -16.18 -0.67 0.64
C SER A 47 -15.39 -1.45 1.69
N TYR A 48 -14.36 -0.84 2.29
CA TYR A 48 -13.49 -1.47 3.27
C TYR A 48 -12.92 -0.46 4.27
N THR A 49 -12.31 -0.93 5.34
CA THR A 49 -11.45 -0.14 6.24
C THR A 49 -10.10 -0.84 6.42
N ILE A 50 -9.06 -0.08 6.77
CA ILE A 50 -7.75 -0.63 7.12
C ILE A 50 -7.71 -0.82 8.64
N SER A 51 -7.38 -2.03 9.09
CA SER A 51 -7.27 -2.38 10.50
C SER A 51 -5.92 -3.02 10.81
N GLY A 52 -5.47 -2.89 12.06
CA GLY A 52 -4.21 -3.49 12.51
C GLY A 52 -2.98 -3.02 11.73
N LEU A 53 -3.01 -1.81 11.17
CA LEU A 53 -1.89 -1.26 10.40
C LEU A 53 -0.66 -1.08 11.29
N THR A 54 0.47 -1.60 10.82
CA THR A 54 1.80 -1.51 11.41
C THR A 54 2.83 -1.31 10.30
N ASP A 55 4.09 -1.11 10.67
CA ASP A 55 5.20 -1.07 9.72
C ASP A 55 5.40 -2.40 8.97
N GLU A 56 4.75 -3.50 9.39
CA GLU A 56 4.84 -4.81 8.73
C GLU A 56 3.62 -5.14 7.85
N GLY A 57 2.65 -4.22 7.76
CA GLY A 57 1.41 -4.40 7.02
C GLY A 57 0.17 -4.30 7.91
N GLY A 58 -0.93 -4.88 7.46
CA GLY A 58 -2.22 -4.76 8.13
C GLY A 58 -3.29 -5.64 7.50
N VAL A 59 -4.56 -5.30 7.75
CA VAL A 59 -5.71 -6.06 7.26
C VAL A 59 -6.70 -5.12 6.59
N ILE A 60 -7.09 -5.46 5.36
CA ILE A 60 -8.26 -4.90 4.68
C ILE A 60 -9.50 -5.61 5.22
N ALA A 61 -10.38 -4.86 5.88
CA ALA A 61 -11.65 -5.35 6.40
C ALA A 61 -12.80 -4.81 5.54
N PHE A 62 -13.37 -5.66 4.68
CA PHE A 62 -14.50 -5.30 3.83
C PHE A 62 -15.80 -5.16 4.63
N VAL A 63 -16.65 -4.22 4.21
CA VAL A 63 -18.00 -4.03 4.77
C VAL A 63 -18.93 -5.19 4.37
N GLU A 64 -18.84 -5.63 3.11
CA GLU A 64 -19.52 -6.82 2.58
C GLU A 64 -18.47 -7.79 2.03
N PRO A 65 -18.57 -9.10 2.31
CA PRO A 65 -17.57 -10.06 1.85
C PRO A 65 -17.56 -10.11 0.31
N PRO A 66 -16.40 -10.02 -0.34
CA PRO A 66 -16.30 -10.20 -1.79
C PRO A 66 -16.84 -11.59 -2.21
N PRO A 67 -17.53 -11.72 -3.36
CA PRO A 67 -18.11 -12.98 -3.81
C PRO A 67 -17.10 -14.13 -3.92
N ALA A 68 -17.54 -15.37 -3.81
CA ALA A 68 -16.64 -16.51 -3.92
C ALA A 68 -15.97 -16.58 -5.31
N GLY A 69 -14.66 -16.81 -5.34
CA GLY A 69 -13.86 -16.96 -6.56
C GLY A 69 -13.40 -15.65 -7.20
N VAL A 70 -13.76 -14.48 -6.64
CA VAL A 70 -13.21 -13.20 -7.13
C VAL A 70 -11.80 -12.95 -6.57
N ARG A 71 -10.98 -12.29 -7.38
CA ARG A 71 -9.62 -11.88 -7.02
C ARG A 71 -9.65 -10.58 -6.22
N VAL A 72 -9.02 -10.56 -5.06
CA VAL A 72 -8.78 -9.37 -4.23
C VAL A 72 -7.30 -9.03 -4.34
N LEU A 73 -7.01 -7.93 -5.02
CA LEU A 73 -5.65 -7.40 -5.19
C LEU A 73 -5.48 -6.20 -4.27
N ILE A 74 -4.55 -6.30 -3.33
CA ILE A 74 -4.13 -5.21 -2.46
C ILE A 74 -2.72 -4.83 -2.88
N LEU A 75 -2.47 -3.58 -3.26
CA LEU A 75 -1.15 -3.17 -3.75
C LEU A 75 -0.77 -1.78 -3.24
N ARG A 76 0.53 -1.56 -3.05
CA ARG A 76 1.08 -0.26 -2.72
C ARG A 76 1.35 0.54 -3.98
N ARG A 77 0.88 1.79 -4.00
CA ARG A 77 1.18 2.79 -5.02
C ARG A 77 1.59 4.07 -4.30
N THR A 78 2.87 4.13 -3.91
CA THR A 78 3.40 5.27 -3.14
C THR A 78 3.37 6.54 -3.98
N THR A 79 2.87 7.63 -3.39
CA THR A 79 2.83 8.94 -4.02
C THR A 79 4.24 9.40 -4.40
N ILE A 80 4.51 9.53 -5.71
CA ILE A 80 5.83 9.91 -6.23
C ILE A 80 6.04 11.42 -6.10
N SER A 81 6.54 11.84 -4.94
CA SER A 81 6.88 13.24 -4.63
C SER A 81 8.02 13.34 -3.63
N GLN A 82 8.77 14.44 -3.70
CA GLN A 82 9.81 14.80 -2.75
C GLN A 82 9.61 16.29 -2.42
N ASN A 83 9.03 16.55 -1.24
CA ASN A 83 8.63 17.90 -0.82
C ASN A 83 9.49 18.43 0.34
N VAL A 84 10.50 17.67 0.78
CA VAL A 84 11.36 18.05 1.89
C VAL A 84 12.48 18.94 1.37
N ASP A 85 12.51 20.17 1.87
CA ASP A 85 13.60 21.11 1.68
C ASP A 85 14.40 21.21 2.98
N TYR A 86 15.74 21.14 2.88
CA TYR A 86 16.61 21.26 4.04
C TYR A 86 17.08 22.69 4.20
N GLU A 87 16.82 23.28 5.35
CA GLU A 87 17.29 24.62 5.66
C GLU A 87 18.78 24.62 6.01
N LEU A 88 19.48 25.63 5.49
CA LEU A 88 20.88 25.83 5.81
C LEU A 88 21.01 26.34 7.25
N TYR A 89 22.04 25.85 7.96
CA TYR A 89 22.38 26.22 9.34
C TYR A 89 21.44 25.69 10.44
N ASP A 90 20.43 24.89 10.08
CA ASP A 90 19.68 24.10 11.06
C ASP A 90 20.34 22.72 11.29
N GLY A 91 19.99 22.07 12.39
CA GLY A 91 20.38 20.68 12.64
C GLY A 91 19.78 19.76 11.59
N PHE A 92 20.53 18.73 11.18
CA PHE A 92 20.05 17.77 10.20
C PHE A 92 18.89 16.94 10.77
N PRO A 93 17.68 17.00 10.18
CA PRO A 93 16.52 16.27 10.69
C PRO A 93 16.58 14.80 10.24
N ALA A 94 17.34 13.99 10.99
CA ALA A 94 17.64 12.59 10.63
C ALA A 94 16.37 11.75 10.36
N GLU A 95 15.33 11.87 11.19
CA GLU A 95 14.06 11.14 10.99
C GLU A 95 13.35 11.54 9.68
N THR A 96 13.34 12.84 9.36
CA THR A 96 12.76 13.34 8.10
C THR A 96 13.58 12.86 6.89
N HIS A 97 14.89 12.75 7.03
CA HIS A 97 15.75 12.19 6.01
C HIS A 97 15.46 10.70 5.78
N GLU A 98 15.46 9.93 6.86
CA GLU A 98 15.21 8.49 6.81
C GLU A 98 13.85 8.17 6.21
N TRP A 99 12.80 8.91 6.61
CA TRP A 99 11.46 8.76 6.05
C TRP A 99 11.42 8.96 4.51
N ASN A 100 12.20 9.91 3.97
CA ASN A 100 12.29 10.07 2.52
C ASN A 100 13.08 8.95 1.83
N LEU A 101 14.11 8.41 2.50
CA LEU A 101 14.86 7.25 2.00
C LEU A 101 13.99 5.99 1.98
N ASP A 102 13.16 5.78 3.00
CA ASP A 102 12.18 4.70 3.03
C ASP A 102 11.16 4.89 1.90
N LYS A 103 10.59 6.09 1.75
CA LYS A 103 9.61 6.41 0.70
C LYS A 103 10.16 6.14 -0.70
N ILE A 104 11.37 6.60 -1.02
CA ILE A 104 11.97 6.34 -2.34
C ILE A 104 12.28 4.85 -2.53
N THR A 105 12.64 4.13 -1.47
CA THR A 105 12.85 2.69 -1.52
C THR A 105 11.54 1.93 -1.81
N PHE A 106 10.42 2.36 -1.24
CA PHE A 106 9.11 1.81 -1.55
C PHE A 106 8.71 2.00 -3.01
N ILE A 107 8.91 3.20 -3.56
CA ILE A 107 8.67 3.51 -4.98
C ILE A 107 9.54 2.60 -5.87
N LEU A 108 10.80 2.38 -5.52
CA LEU A 108 11.70 1.50 -6.28
C LEU A 108 11.25 0.03 -6.23
N GLN A 109 10.78 -0.46 -5.08
CA GLN A 109 10.23 -1.81 -4.96
C GLN A 109 8.99 -1.97 -5.85
N GLU A 110 8.09 -0.98 -5.86
CA GLU A 110 6.89 -0.98 -6.71
C GLU A 110 7.23 -1.02 -8.20
N LEU A 111 8.23 -0.23 -8.62
CA LEU A 111 8.71 -0.20 -10.01
C LEU A 111 9.27 -1.56 -10.42
N LEU A 112 10.04 -2.20 -9.54
CA LEU A 112 10.62 -3.52 -9.80
C LEU A 112 9.57 -4.64 -9.85
N SER A 113 8.56 -4.57 -8.98
CA SER A 113 7.48 -5.57 -8.91
C SER A 113 6.45 -5.45 -10.04
N GLY A 114 6.53 -4.42 -10.89
CA GLY A 114 5.57 -4.20 -11.96
C GLY A 114 4.17 -3.82 -11.45
N ALA A 115 4.05 -3.40 -10.19
CA ALA A 115 2.78 -3.01 -9.56
C ALA A 115 2.10 -1.82 -10.25
N PHE A 116 2.85 -1.09 -11.09
CA PHE A 116 2.33 -0.02 -11.96
C PHE A 116 1.58 -0.53 -13.21
N GLY A 117 1.77 -1.78 -13.63
CA GLY A 117 1.22 -2.31 -14.88
C GLY A 117 -0.25 -2.75 -14.83
N GLY A 118 -0.88 -2.76 -13.65
CA GLY A 118 -2.24 -3.31 -13.48
C GLY A 118 -3.38 -2.27 -13.46
N VAL A 119 -3.08 -0.98 -13.61
CA VAL A 119 -4.10 0.10 -13.47
C VAL A 119 -4.29 0.93 -14.75
N ASP A 120 -3.36 0.84 -15.71
CA ASP A 120 -3.37 1.66 -16.94
C ASP A 120 -3.31 0.81 -18.24
N GLU A 121 -3.87 -0.41 -18.25
CA GLU A 121 -4.17 -1.11 -19.52
C GLU A 121 -5.64 -0.90 -19.91
N ASP A 122 -5.93 0.30 -20.42
CA ASP A 122 -7.06 0.62 -21.32
C ASP A 122 -6.50 1.29 -22.60
#